data_AF-A0A3P6QAM0-F1
#
_entry.id   AF-A0A3P6QAM0-F1
#
_cell.length_a   1.000
_cell.length_b   1.000
_cell.length_c   1.000
_cell.angle_alpha   90.00
_cell.angle_beta   90.00
_cell.angle_gamma   90.00
#
_symmetry.space_group_name_H-M   'P 1'
#
loop_
_entity.id
_entity.type
_entity.pdbx_description
1 polymer ?
#
loop_
_entity_poly.entity_id
_entity_poly.type
_entity_poly.pdbx_seq_one_letter_code
_entity_poly.pdbx_strand_id
1 'polypeptide(L)'
;MVKNGQRLFVKHHRWKTWPDKTVPKSLLAVFRILQVVRGTSRPIVIHCSAGIGRTGSVVAIEMGLQTLLAGQKLNLLDVCRKIRDQRMHSVQVEVQYVYVAEALCEYGKAMEYWKDPELLQMFTKFKASFDDYVSKLPVLGQAPAQAYSPAASHPGVPLNAPPPLIAASATPPQSPAPDVLQALRQPPPMVANGKIQ
;
A
#
# COMPACT_ATOMS: atom_id res chain seq x y z
N MET A 1 -28.25 6.69 12.28
CA MET A 1 -28.33 7.54 13.49
C MET A 1 -28.87 8.91 13.08
N VAL A 2 -30.01 9.31 13.61
CA VAL A 2 -30.58 10.65 13.44
C VAL A 2 -30.11 11.48 14.62
N LYS A 3 -29.30 12.52 14.39
CA LYS A 3 -29.10 13.62 15.34
C LYS A 3 -30.03 14.75 14.89
N ASN A 4 -30.87 15.25 15.79
CA ASN A 4 -31.74 16.43 15.59
C ASN A 4 -32.85 16.32 14.52
N GLY A 5 -33.41 15.13 14.28
CA GLY A 5 -34.51 14.96 13.30
C GLY A 5 -34.07 15.03 11.82
N GLN A 6 -32.80 15.32 11.54
CA GLN A 6 -32.25 15.29 10.18
C GLN A 6 -32.04 13.85 9.68
N ARG A 7 -32.66 13.53 8.53
CA ARG A 7 -32.38 12.29 7.80
C ARG A 7 -31.04 12.43 7.07
N LEU A 8 -30.10 11.56 7.40
CA LEU A 8 -28.81 11.46 6.71
C LEU A 8 -28.85 10.29 5.74
N PHE A 9 -28.42 10.52 4.50
CA PHE A 9 -28.26 9.47 3.49
C PHE A 9 -26.80 9.03 3.42
N VAL A 10 -26.56 7.72 3.45
CA VAL A 10 -25.22 7.14 3.32
C VAL A 10 -25.19 6.30 2.05
N LYS A 11 -24.25 6.61 1.14
CA LYS A 11 -24.02 5.83 -0.08
C LYS A 11 -22.78 4.99 0.08
N HIS A 12 -22.92 3.67 -0.05
CA HIS A 12 -21.82 2.73 0.10
C HIS A 12 -21.36 2.21 -1.27
N HIS A 13 -20.08 2.41 -1.59
CA HIS A 13 -19.45 1.91 -2.80
C HIS A 13 -18.52 0.74 -2.45
N ARG A 14 -18.84 -0.46 -2.95
CA ARG A 14 -18.07 -1.68 -2.67
C ARG A 14 -17.29 -2.13 -3.90
N TRP A 15 -15.96 -2.20 -3.78
CA TRP A 15 -15.12 -2.89 -4.76
C TRP A 15 -15.04 -4.39 -4.43
N LYS A 16 -15.73 -5.21 -5.23
CA LYS A 16 -15.83 -6.67 -4.96
C LYS A 16 -14.63 -7.49 -5.45
N THR A 17 -13.90 -7.01 -6.45
CA THR A 17 -12.86 -7.75 -7.17
C THR A 17 -11.43 -7.41 -6.74
N TRP A 18 -11.24 -6.73 -5.60
CA TRP A 18 -9.90 -6.54 -5.04
C TRP A 18 -9.48 -7.83 -4.31
N PRO A 19 -8.49 -8.58 -4.81
CA PRO A 19 -8.09 -9.88 -4.24
C PRO A 19 -7.47 -9.73 -2.84
N ASP A 20 -7.61 -10.76 -2.01
CA ASP A 20 -6.95 -10.83 -0.69
C ASP A 20 -5.43 -11.01 -0.90
N LYS A 21 -4.64 -10.22 -0.16
CA LYS A 21 -3.16 -10.22 -0.16
C LYS A 21 -2.44 -9.77 -1.46
N THR A 22 -3.14 -9.62 -2.58
CA THR A 22 -2.58 -9.08 -3.83
C THR A 22 -3.29 -7.77 -4.25
N VAL A 23 -3.10 -7.36 -5.50
CA VAL A 23 -3.65 -6.10 -6.06
C VAL A 23 -4.54 -6.38 -7.27
N PRO A 24 -5.50 -5.49 -7.58
CA PRO A 24 -6.35 -5.65 -8.75
C PRO A 24 -5.54 -5.57 -10.04
N LYS A 25 -5.90 -6.36 -11.05
CA LYS A 25 -5.33 -6.22 -12.40
C LYS A 25 -5.70 -4.89 -13.06
N SER A 26 -6.85 -4.33 -12.69
CA SER A 26 -7.29 -3.03 -13.21
C SER A 26 -6.64 -1.90 -12.45
N LEU A 27 -5.80 -1.14 -13.16
CA LEU A 27 -5.16 0.09 -12.66
C LEU A 27 -6.14 1.28 -12.65
N LEU A 28 -7.18 1.25 -13.49
CA LEU A 28 -8.11 2.38 -13.63
C LEU A 28 -9.39 2.27 -12.78
N ALA A 29 -9.73 1.08 -12.28
CA ALA A 29 -10.96 0.87 -11.52
C ALA A 29 -11.05 1.72 -10.24
N VAL A 30 -9.92 2.00 -9.58
CA VAL A 30 -9.84 2.86 -8.39
C VAL A 30 -10.33 4.27 -8.68
N PHE A 31 -9.96 4.85 -9.83
CA PHE A 31 -10.33 6.21 -10.19
C PHE A 31 -11.82 6.35 -10.47
N ARG A 32 -12.49 5.30 -10.94
CA ARG A 32 -13.96 5.31 -11.10
C ARG A 32 -14.66 5.48 -9.76
N ILE A 33 -14.17 4.83 -8.70
CA ILE A 33 -14.73 5.00 -7.35
C ILE A 33 -14.40 6.39 -6.82
N LEU A 34 -13.15 6.84 -6.97
CA LEU A 34 -12.71 8.17 -6.52
C LEU A 34 -13.49 9.30 -7.21
N GLN A 35 -13.76 9.18 -8.52
CA GLN A 35 -14.56 10.13 -9.28
C GLN A 35 -15.97 10.29 -8.72
N VAL A 36 -16.60 9.20 -8.27
CA VAL A 36 -17.96 9.25 -7.71
C VAL A 36 -17.99 9.95 -6.34
N VAL A 37 -16.91 9.86 -5.56
CA VAL A 37 -16.88 10.39 -4.19
C VAL A 37 -16.29 11.80 -4.07
N ARG A 38 -15.49 12.27 -5.03
CA ARG A 38 -14.83 13.60 -4.99
C ARG A 38 -15.80 14.78 -4.87
N GLY A 39 -17.06 14.63 -5.28
CA GLY A 39 -18.08 15.68 -5.16
C GLY A 39 -18.66 15.86 -3.75
N THR A 40 -18.23 15.07 -2.75
CA THR A 40 -18.79 15.16 -1.40
C THR A 40 -18.11 16.24 -0.57
N SER A 41 -18.89 17.10 0.09
CA SER A 41 -18.40 18.14 1.01
C SER A 41 -18.09 17.64 2.43
N ARG A 42 -18.22 16.33 2.67
CA ARG A 42 -18.03 15.70 3.99
C ARG A 42 -16.90 14.68 3.93
N PRO A 43 -16.22 14.39 5.05
CA PRO A 43 -15.21 13.35 5.11
C PRO A 43 -15.76 12.01 4.59
N ILE A 44 -14.98 11.35 3.72
CA ILE A 44 -15.31 10.04 3.15
C ILE A 44 -14.74 8.96 4.06
N VAL A 45 -15.55 7.94 4.38
CA VAL A 45 -15.08 6.75 5.10
C VAL A 45 -14.61 5.71 4.09
N ILE A 46 -13.34 5.30 4.20
CA ILE A 46 -12.75 4.21 3.41
C ILE A 46 -12.31 3.12 4.38
N HIS A 47 -12.75 1.88 4.16
CA HIS A 47 -12.34 0.75 4.98
C HIS A 47 -12.10 -0.51 4.15
N CYS A 48 -11.38 -1.46 4.73
CA CYS A 48 -11.27 -2.82 4.23
C CYS A 48 -11.57 -3.79 5.39
N SER A 49 -10.66 -4.73 5.70
CA SER A 49 -10.70 -5.53 6.92
C SER A 49 -9.97 -4.79 8.05
N ALA A 50 -8.64 -4.85 8.11
CA ALA A 50 -7.83 -4.11 9.10
C ALA A 50 -7.73 -2.58 8.83
N GLY A 51 -8.17 -2.11 7.66
CA GLY A 51 -8.15 -0.69 7.30
C GLY A 51 -6.75 -0.12 7.03
N ILE A 52 -5.75 -0.94 6.69
CA ILE A 52 -4.36 -0.50 6.48
C ILE A 52 -3.86 -0.75 5.04
N GLY A 53 -4.10 -1.93 4.47
CA GLY A 53 -3.61 -2.30 3.14
C GLY A 53 -4.36 -1.58 2.01
N ARG A 54 -5.50 -2.15 1.59
CA ARG A 54 -6.35 -1.57 0.53
C ARG A 54 -6.76 -0.13 0.81
N THR A 55 -7.15 0.15 2.05
CA THR A 55 -7.50 1.51 2.49
C THR A 55 -6.34 2.47 2.27
N GLY A 56 -5.14 2.12 2.74
CA GLY A 56 -3.94 2.92 2.55
C GLY A 56 -3.61 3.12 1.07
N SER A 57 -3.77 2.09 0.24
CA SER A 57 -3.55 2.19 -1.21
C SER A 57 -4.49 3.19 -1.88
N VAL A 58 -5.80 3.13 -1.59
CA VAL A 58 -6.78 4.07 -2.16
C VAL A 58 -6.48 5.51 -1.72
N VAL A 59 -6.14 5.70 -0.44
CA VAL A 59 -5.77 7.03 0.09
C VAL A 59 -4.48 7.54 -0.55
N ALA A 60 -3.45 6.69 -0.71
CA ALA A 60 -2.20 7.07 -1.35
C ALA A 60 -2.38 7.44 -2.83
N ILE A 61 -3.24 6.72 -3.56
CA ILE A 61 -3.60 7.05 -4.95
C ILE A 61 -4.30 8.41 -5.00
N GLU A 62 -5.25 8.69 -4.11
CA GLU A 62 -5.92 10.00 -4.10
C GLU A 62 -4.94 11.12 -3.78
N MET A 63 -4.12 10.98 -2.73
CA MET A 63 -3.12 11.99 -2.36
C MET A 63 -2.10 12.22 -3.47
N GLY A 64 -1.61 11.14 -4.09
CA GLY A 64 -0.67 11.22 -5.20
C GLY A 64 -1.28 11.89 -6.43
N LEU A 65 -2.53 11.54 -6.77
CA LEU A 65 -3.22 12.13 -7.90
C LEU A 65 -3.50 13.61 -7.69
N GLN A 66 -3.95 14.03 -6.50
CA GLN A 66 -4.16 15.45 -6.19
C GLN A 66 -2.84 16.26 -6.27
N THR A 67 -1.73 15.66 -5.82
CA THR A 67 -0.39 16.28 -5.94
C THR A 67 -0.02 16.50 -7.42
N LEU A 68 -0.21 15.48 -8.26
CA LEU A 68 0.08 15.57 -9.70
C LEU A 68 -0.84 16.56 -10.42
N LEU A 69 -2.14 16.56 -10.11
CA LEU A 69 -3.11 17.49 -10.68
C LEU A 69 -2.86 18.95 -10.27
N ALA A 70 -2.24 19.16 -9.11
CA ALA A 70 -1.76 20.48 -8.68
C ALA A 70 -0.44 20.89 -9.36
N GLY A 71 0.09 20.10 -10.30
CA GLY A 71 1.35 20.37 -11.00
C GLY A 71 2.59 20.17 -10.12
N GLN A 72 2.46 19.50 -8.98
CA GLN A 72 3.56 19.30 -8.03
C GLN A 72 4.31 17.99 -8.31
N LYS A 73 5.60 17.98 -7.99
CA LYS A 73 6.41 16.75 -8.03
C LYS A 73 5.90 15.76 -6.98
N LEU A 74 5.62 14.55 -7.41
CA LEU A 74 5.17 13.47 -6.53
C LEU A 74 6.37 12.68 -5.99
N ASN A 75 6.50 12.60 -4.67
CA ASN A 75 7.31 11.59 -4.00
C ASN A 75 6.40 10.59 -3.29
N LEU A 76 6.26 9.39 -3.84
CA LEU A 76 5.35 8.38 -3.32
C LEU A 76 5.77 7.87 -1.93
N LEU A 77 7.07 7.83 -1.62
CA LEU A 77 7.56 7.44 -0.30
C LEU A 77 7.10 8.43 0.77
N ASP A 78 7.15 9.72 0.47
CA ASP A 78 6.69 10.76 1.38
C ASP A 78 5.17 10.75 1.55
N VAL A 79 4.41 10.43 0.51
CA VAL A 79 2.97 10.17 0.62
C VAL A 79 2.71 9.02 1.58
N CYS A 80 3.40 7.88 1.42
CA CYS A 80 3.24 6.75 2.32
C CYS A 80 3.66 7.06 3.77
N ARG A 81 4.73 7.84 3.98
CA ARG A 81 5.13 8.31 5.32
C ARG A 81 4.03 9.14 5.97
N LYS A 82 3.52 10.16 5.28
CA LYS A 82 2.42 11.01 5.77
C LYS A 82 1.18 10.21 6.16
N ILE A 83 0.82 9.19 5.38
CA ILE A 83 -0.32 8.31 5.72
C ILE A 83 0.02 7.46 6.96
N ARG A 84 1.25 6.94 7.06
CA ARG A 84 1.68 6.12 8.20
C ARG A 84 1.79 6.91 9.50
N ASP A 85 2.07 8.20 9.44
CA ASP A 85 2.03 9.10 10.60
C ASP A 85 0.62 9.22 11.20
N GLN A 86 -0.43 9.07 10.37
CA GLN A 86 -1.83 9.10 10.81
C GLN A 86 -2.40 7.70 11.07
N ARG A 87 -1.89 6.67 10.38
CA ARG A 87 -2.33 5.28 10.52
C ARG A 87 -1.21 4.30 10.19
N MET A 88 -0.65 3.71 11.25
CA MET A 88 0.44 2.74 11.20
C MET A 88 0.17 1.60 10.20
N HIS A 89 1.23 1.14 9.54
CA HIS A 89 1.23 0.06 8.52
C HIS A 89 0.36 0.30 7.28
N SER A 90 -0.09 1.53 7.03
CA SER A 90 -0.80 1.86 5.78
C SER A 90 0.06 1.57 4.55
N VAL A 91 -0.57 1.01 3.51
CA VAL A 91 0.11 0.38 2.36
C VAL A 91 1.02 -0.74 2.85
N GLN A 92 0.41 -1.90 3.08
CA GLN A 92 0.94 -2.93 3.97
C GLN A 92 2.05 -3.78 3.33
N VAL A 93 1.91 -4.10 2.05
CA VAL A 93 2.83 -4.99 1.31
C VAL A 93 3.38 -4.30 0.08
N GLU A 94 4.56 -4.72 -0.37
CA GLU A 94 5.30 -4.08 -1.47
C GLU A 94 4.48 -4.01 -2.77
N VAL A 95 3.74 -5.07 -3.10
CA VAL A 95 2.85 -5.09 -4.28
C VAL A 95 1.77 -4.01 -4.24
N GLN A 96 1.31 -3.62 -3.04
CA GLN A 96 0.36 -2.49 -2.90
C GLN A 96 1.04 -1.15 -3.16
N TYR A 97 2.29 -0.98 -2.74
CA TYR A 97 3.05 0.25 -3.01
C TYR A 97 3.27 0.42 -4.51
N VAL A 98 3.68 -0.64 -5.20
CA VAL A 98 3.87 -0.59 -6.65
C VAL A 98 2.55 -0.39 -7.39
N TYR A 99 1.46 -1.05 -6.96
CA TYR A 99 0.14 -0.80 -7.53
C TYR A 99 -0.29 0.67 -7.45
N VAL A 100 0.05 1.39 -6.37
CA VAL A 100 -0.22 2.84 -6.26
C VAL A 100 0.52 3.62 -7.36
N ALA A 101 1.81 3.35 -7.53
CA ALA A 101 2.61 3.98 -8.58
C ALA A 101 2.05 3.67 -9.98
N GLU A 102 1.75 2.40 -10.25
CA GLU A 102 1.22 1.96 -11.54
C GLU A 102 -0.14 2.59 -11.85
N ALA A 103 -1.04 2.67 -10.86
CA ALA A 103 -2.35 3.28 -11.04
C ALA A 103 -2.22 4.76 -11.42
N LEU A 104 -1.34 5.51 -10.73
CA LEU A 104 -1.09 6.91 -11.05
C LEU A 104 -0.48 7.08 -12.45
N CYS A 105 0.45 6.19 -12.81
CA CYS A 105 1.07 6.25 -14.13
C CYS A 105 0.07 5.95 -15.26
N GLU A 106 -0.73 4.89 -15.09
CA GLU A 106 -1.76 4.53 -16.08
C GLU A 106 -2.83 5.62 -16.20
N TYR A 107 -3.16 6.30 -15.10
CA TYR A 107 -4.06 7.45 -15.15
C TYR A 107 -3.49 8.59 -15.98
N GLY A 108 -2.23 8.99 -15.73
CA GLY A 108 -1.57 10.06 -16.48
C GLY A 108 -1.49 9.76 -17.98
N LYS A 109 -1.20 8.51 -18.34
CA LYS A 109 -1.23 8.03 -19.73
C LYS A 109 -2.64 8.08 -20.33
N ALA A 110 -3.64 7.55 -19.63
CA ALA A 110 -5.02 7.49 -20.12
C ALA A 110 -5.65 8.88 -20.30
N MET A 111 -5.21 9.87 -19.52
CA MET A 111 -5.64 11.27 -19.62
C MET A 111 -4.74 12.11 -20.54
N GLU A 112 -3.75 11.49 -21.20
CA GLU A 112 -2.79 12.16 -22.08
C GLU A 112 -1.95 13.29 -21.42
N TYR A 113 -1.75 13.25 -20.11
CA TYR A 113 -1.00 14.29 -19.38
C TYR A 113 0.50 14.29 -19.65
N TRP A 114 1.08 13.14 -20.00
CA TRP A 114 2.45 13.04 -20.47
C TRP A 114 2.50 12.19 -21.73
N LYS A 115 3.31 12.62 -22.69
CA LYS A 115 3.54 11.92 -23.97
C LYS A 115 5.02 11.63 -24.22
N ASP A 116 5.85 11.78 -23.19
CA ASP A 116 7.29 11.54 -23.27
C ASP A 116 7.57 10.04 -23.52
N PRO A 117 8.10 9.67 -24.70
CA PRO A 117 8.38 8.27 -25.03
C PRO A 117 9.41 7.64 -24.11
N GLU A 118 10.36 8.42 -23.58
CA GLU A 118 11.41 7.92 -22.69
C GLU A 118 10.82 7.52 -21.33
N LEU A 119 9.97 8.38 -20.75
CA LEU A 119 9.27 8.06 -19.50
C LEU A 119 8.36 6.84 -19.64
N LEU A 120 7.67 6.71 -20.77
CA LEU A 120 6.85 5.53 -21.06
C LEU A 120 7.70 4.26 -21.17
N GLN A 121 8.89 4.35 -21.79
CA GLN A 121 9.82 3.23 -21.88
C GLN A 121 10.40 2.85 -20.51
N MET A 122 10.80 3.85 -19.71
CA MET A 122 11.29 3.63 -18.35
C MET A 122 10.24 2.94 -17.48
N PHE A 123 8.99 3.40 -17.55
CA PHE A 123 7.87 2.79 -16.83
C PHE A 123 7.63 1.35 -17.28
N THR A 124 7.69 1.08 -18.59
CA THR A 124 7.54 -0.28 -19.14
C THR A 124 8.64 -1.22 -18.66
N LYS A 125 9.90 -0.75 -18.64
CA LYS A 125 11.05 -1.51 -18.12
C LYS A 125 10.91 -1.79 -16.62
N PHE A 126 10.52 -0.77 -15.84
CA PHE A 126 10.26 -0.92 -14.40
C PHE A 126 9.19 -1.97 -14.13
N LYS A 127 8.07 -1.93 -14.87
CA LYS A 127 6.98 -2.90 -14.73
C LYS A 127 7.45 -4.32 -15.03
N ALA A 128 8.16 -4.54 -16.13
CA ALA A 128 8.69 -5.86 -16.46
C ALA A 128 9.63 -6.40 -15.36
N SER A 129 10.51 -5.55 -14.83
CA SER A 129 11.40 -5.92 -13.73
C SER A 129 10.64 -6.21 -12.43
N PHE A 130 9.56 -5.48 -12.15
CA PHE A 130 8.76 -5.68 -10.96
C PHE A 130 7.91 -6.96 -11.05
N ASP A 131 7.30 -7.22 -12.21
CA ASP A 131 6.53 -8.44 -12.45
C ASP A 131 7.42 -9.69 -12.28
N ASP A 132 8.66 -9.64 -12.78
CA ASP A 132 9.68 -10.67 -12.55
C ASP A 132 10.03 -10.82 -11.06
N TYR A 133 10.25 -9.73 -10.34
CA TYR A 133 10.47 -9.76 -8.88
C TYR A 133 9.29 -10.40 -8.13
N VAL A 134 8.06 -9.98 -8.42
CA VAL A 134 6.85 -10.52 -7.78
C VAL A 134 6.68 -12.01 -8.08
N SER A 135 7.02 -12.46 -9.30
CA SER A 135 6.95 -13.87 -9.66
C SER A 135 7.87 -14.77 -8.83
N LYS A 136 8.94 -14.20 -8.26
CA LYS A 136 9.93 -14.88 -7.42
C LYS A 136 9.61 -14.83 -5.93
N LEU A 137 8.66 -14.00 -5.51
CA LEU A 137 8.29 -13.89 -4.10
C LEU A 137 7.54 -15.16 -3.63
N PRO A 138 7.86 -15.67 -2.44
CA PRO A 138 7.10 -16.78 -1.86
C PRO A 138 5.64 -16.36 -1.66
N VAL A 139 4.71 -17.23 -2.03
CA VAL A 139 3.28 -16.99 -1.83
C VAL A 139 3.01 -16.93 -0.32
N LEU A 140 2.76 -15.73 0.21
CA LEU A 140 2.44 -15.50 1.62
C LEU A 140 1.13 -16.20 2.02
N GLY A 141 1.24 -17.45 2.46
CA GLY A 141 0.12 -18.25 3.00
C GLY A 141 0.06 -19.73 2.62
N GLN A 142 1.05 -20.30 1.93
CA GLN A 142 1.18 -21.76 1.88
C GLN A 142 2.14 -22.19 2.99
N ALA A 143 1.60 -22.75 4.08
CA ALA A 143 2.43 -23.57 4.95
C ALA A 143 2.98 -24.74 4.11
N PRO A 144 4.23 -25.18 4.30
CA PRO A 144 4.66 -26.44 3.72
C PRO A 144 3.68 -27.52 4.17
N ALA A 145 3.33 -28.45 3.28
CA ALA A 145 2.55 -29.63 3.62
C ALA A 145 3.38 -30.51 4.58
N GLN A 146 3.51 -30.09 5.84
CA GLN A 146 3.92 -30.97 6.92
C GLN A 146 2.75 -31.93 7.12
N ALA A 147 3.04 -33.22 6.91
CA ALA A 147 2.11 -34.32 7.07
C ALA A 147 1.30 -34.15 8.36
N TYR A 148 0.01 -33.85 8.21
CA TYR A 148 -0.90 -33.82 9.34
C TYR A 148 -1.14 -35.28 9.74
N SER A 149 -0.36 -35.79 10.70
CA SER A 149 -0.74 -37.00 11.41
C SER A 149 -2.01 -36.68 12.21
N PRO A 150 -3.10 -37.46 12.08
CA PRO A 150 -4.32 -37.15 12.79
C PRO A 150 -4.12 -37.42 14.28
N ALA A 151 -4.01 -36.34 15.07
CA ALA A 151 -4.10 -36.45 16.53
C ALA A 151 -5.54 -36.78 16.92
N ALA A 152 -5.67 -37.74 17.83
CA ALA A 152 -6.90 -38.40 18.23
C ALA A 152 -8.02 -37.44 18.66
N SER A 153 -9.25 -37.82 18.34
CA SER A 153 -10.49 -37.18 18.76
C SER A 153 -10.63 -37.14 20.29
N HIS A 154 -10.66 -35.93 20.86
CA HIS A 154 -11.19 -35.71 22.21
C HIS A 154 -12.60 -35.08 22.13
N PRO A 155 -13.59 -35.62 22.85
CA PRO A 155 -14.96 -35.09 22.83
C PRO A 155 -15.10 -33.89 23.78
N GLY A 156 -15.74 -32.81 23.32
CA GLY A 156 -16.40 -31.85 24.23
C GLY A 156 -15.94 -30.39 24.27
N VAL A 157 -15.69 -29.72 23.14
CA VAL A 157 -15.56 -28.24 23.14
C VAL A 157 -16.68 -27.62 22.29
N PRO A 158 -17.50 -26.69 22.84
CA PRO A 158 -18.59 -26.06 22.10
C PRO A 158 -18.05 -25.10 21.01
N LEU A 159 -18.77 -25.06 19.89
CA LEU A 159 -18.38 -24.46 18.59
C LEU A 159 -18.20 -22.93 18.57
N ASN A 160 -18.15 -22.23 19.71
CA ASN A 160 -18.20 -20.76 19.76
C ASN A 160 -17.31 -20.09 20.83
N ALA A 161 -16.19 -20.71 21.22
CA ALA A 161 -15.19 -20.03 22.02
C ALA A 161 -14.30 -19.11 21.13
N PRO A 162 -14.03 -17.85 21.52
CA PRO A 162 -13.01 -17.05 20.84
C PRO A 162 -11.63 -17.73 20.98
N PRO A 163 -10.75 -17.64 19.96
CA PRO A 163 -9.44 -18.26 20.03
C PRO A 163 -8.64 -17.67 21.21
N PRO A 164 -7.83 -18.49 21.91
CA PRO A 164 -7.08 -18.01 23.06
C PRO A 164 -6.09 -16.93 22.62
N LEU A 165 -6.03 -15.85 23.40
CA LEU A 165 -4.99 -14.83 23.27
C LEU A 165 -3.64 -15.51 23.50
N ILE A 166 -2.84 -15.61 22.44
CA ILE A 166 -1.46 -16.06 22.54
C ILE A 166 -0.74 -15.00 23.37
N ALA A 167 -0.32 -15.37 24.59
CA ALA A 167 0.50 -14.51 25.42
C ALA A 167 1.84 -14.28 24.71
N ALA A 168 2.05 -13.07 24.19
CA ALA A 168 3.33 -12.65 23.65
C ALA A 168 4.31 -12.49 24.83
N SER A 169 5.26 -13.42 24.96
CA SER A 169 6.46 -13.18 25.74
C SER A 169 7.30 -12.14 24.99
N ALA A 170 7.46 -10.97 25.61
CA ALA A 170 8.15 -9.83 25.06
C ALA A 170 9.68 -10.00 25.12
N THR A 171 10.36 -9.43 24.13
CA THR A 171 11.58 -8.65 24.41
C THR A 171 11.56 -7.43 23.49
N PRO A 172 11.69 -6.19 24.00
CA PRO A 172 11.75 -5.00 23.16
C PRO A 172 13.04 -4.99 22.32
N PRO A 173 13.01 -4.59 21.04
CA PRO A 173 14.25 -4.35 20.31
C PRO A 173 14.98 -3.15 20.93
N GLN A 174 16.22 -3.37 21.37
CA GLN A 174 17.11 -2.30 21.83
C GLN A 174 17.34 -1.29 20.68
N SER A 175 17.32 -0.01 21.01
CA SER A 175 17.65 1.07 20.07
C SER A 175 19.06 0.89 19.50
N PRO A 176 19.30 1.16 18.21
CA PRO A 176 20.63 1.06 17.65
C PRO A 176 21.57 2.11 18.27
N ALA A 177 22.84 1.74 18.42
CA ALA A 177 23.89 2.57 19.00
C ALA A 177 24.06 3.92 18.25
N PRO A 178 24.44 5.00 18.95
CA PRO A 178 24.47 6.37 18.41
C PRO A 178 25.38 6.57 17.18
N ASP A 179 26.35 5.68 16.93
CA ASP A 179 27.28 5.79 15.79
C ASP A 179 26.59 5.66 14.41
N VAL A 180 25.50 4.89 14.31
CA VAL A 180 24.84 4.63 13.01
C VAL A 180 24.15 5.89 12.46
N LEU A 181 23.68 6.77 13.34
CA LEU A 181 23.04 8.03 12.95
C LEU A 181 24.05 9.09 12.48
N GLN A 182 25.32 8.98 12.89
CA GLN A 182 26.36 9.93 12.53
C GLN A 182 26.97 9.63 11.14
N ALA A 183 27.01 8.36 10.74
CA ALA A 183 27.46 7.94 9.41
C ALA A 183 26.53 8.42 8.27
N LEU A 184 25.24 8.61 8.54
CA LEU A 184 24.26 9.08 7.55
C LEU A 184 24.25 10.60 7.34
N ARG A 185 25.01 11.37 8.14
CA ARG A 185 25.09 12.84 8.05
C ARG A 185 26.31 13.35 7.27
N GLN A 186 27.23 12.47 6.87
CA GLN A 186 28.43 12.86 6.12
C GLN A 186 28.12 12.94 4.62
N PRO A 187 28.46 14.05 3.92
CA PRO A 187 28.37 14.09 2.46
C PRO A 187 29.39 13.13 1.81
N PRO A 188 29.11 12.59 0.61
CA PRO A 188 29.99 11.64 -0.05
C PRO A 188 31.35 12.28 -0.41
N PRO A 189 32.45 11.50 -0.40
CA PRO A 189 33.78 12.02 -0.73
C PRO A 189 33.85 12.46 -2.19
N MET A 190 34.40 13.65 -2.43
CA MET A 190 34.64 14.18 -3.76
C MET A 190 35.73 13.38 -4.47
N VAL A 191 35.42 12.86 -5.66
CA VAL A 191 36.40 12.21 -6.55
C VAL A 191 37.30 13.29 -7.15
N ALA A 192 38.59 13.21 -6.87
CA ALA A 192 39.60 14.08 -7.46
C ALA A 192 39.74 13.80 -8.96
N ASN A 193 39.59 14.85 -9.79
CA ASN A 193 39.84 14.82 -11.23
C ASN A 193 41.30 14.40 -11.52
N GLY A 194 41.45 13.23 -12.15
CA GLY A 194 42.70 12.84 -12.79
C GLY A 194 42.98 13.73 -13.99
N LYS A 195 44.19 14.30 -14.01
CA LYS A 195 44.74 15.06 -15.14
C LYS A 195 44.85 14.15 -16.36
N ILE A 196 44.32 14.64 -17.48
CA ILE A 196 44.59 14.11 -18.82
C ILE A 196 45.92 14.74 -19.26
N GLN A 197 46.92 13.92 -19.54
CA GLN A 197 48.01 14.26 -20.46
C GLN A 197 47.64 13.72 -21.83
#